data_AF-A0A933UID0-F1
#
_entry.id   AF-A0A933UID0-F1
#
_cell.length_a   1.000
_cell.length_b   1.000
_cell.length_c   1.000
_cell.angle_alpha   90.00
_cell.angle_beta   90.00
_cell.angle_gamma   90.00
#
_symmetry.space_group_name_H-M   'P 1'
#
loop_
_entity.id
_entity.type
_entity.pdbx_description
1 polymer ?
#
loop_
_entity_poly.entity_id
_entity_poly.type
_entity_poly.pdbx_seq_one_letter_code
_entity_poly.pdbx_strand_id
1 'polypeptide(L)'
;MKQQQPCGSQSVSNAGITLPSASLSGLTPPRFAEKTYHGRRGRDGSPEVWVEEFRPAVVRQRAATTLRPLPLHLAVRHHSPTGFDWGHGGSGAAQLALALLMDATGDEDLAFRHYHNFKRQVVAWWKDDWSLTAHEIRAFVAQSKPPDRRPAHPWFEVDKQGLARILARKGIEFAAFELIQNAWDEPGVTQVNVALEGRGRNKAFLVVEDDAPEGFQNLSHAFTLFADSAKKWNPAQRGRFNLGEKLVLAISDEVTIRTTNGGIRFDDAGRHRLRASQPKGSRIECVLRLTTAQCQTIAAQVRKLISPEQISTVFNGVPLARKLPLQEFRTTLPTELAAKDGLLHRVNWETTVRLFHVPEGETAMLYEMGIPVVETGDKWHCDIGQKVPLTLDRENVPPAF
;
A
#
# COMPACT_ATOMS: atom_id res chain seq x y z
N MET A 1 17.73 -69.48 16.36
CA MET A 1 18.04 -70.15 17.65
C MET A 1 18.76 -69.13 18.53
N LYS A 2 18.33 -69.01 19.80
CA LYS A 2 18.88 -68.19 20.90
C LYS A 2 18.56 -66.69 20.92
N GLN A 3 17.53 -66.38 21.69
CA GLN A 3 17.53 -65.26 22.64
C GLN A 3 18.63 -65.48 23.70
N GLN A 4 19.26 -64.40 24.17
CA GLN A 4 19.61 -64.17 25.59
C GLN A 4 20.14 -62.73 25.80
N GLN A 5 19.36 -61.96 26.57
CA GLN A 5 19.73 -60.76 27.36
C GLN A 5 20.67 -61.17 28.53
N PRO A 6 21.05 -60.28 29.50
CA PRO A 6 21.52 -58.88 29.46
C PRO A 6 22.75 -58.64 30.40
N CYS A 7 23.40 -57.47 30.33
CA CYS A 7 24.27 -56.89 31.38
C CYS A 7 24.56 -55.43 31.00
N GLY A 8 24.59 -54.40 31.84
CA GLY A 8 24.42 -54.22 33.27
C GLY A 8 24.47 -52.71 33.51
N SER A 9 23.63 -52.24 34.42
CA SER A 9 23.51 -50.84 34.86
C SER A 9 24.71 -50.39 35.67
N GLN A 10 25.22 -49.18 35.42
CA GLN A 10 25.85 -48.35 36.44
C GLN A 10 25.32 -46.92 36.40
N SER A 11 24.79 -46.54 37.56
CA SER A 11 24.28 -45.26 38.01
C SER A 11 25.39 -44.27 38.33
N VAL A 12 25.20 -42.99 37.99
CA VAL A 12 25.55 -41.91 38.92
C VAL A 12 24.43 -40.86 38.90
N SER A 13 23.97 -40.59 40.11
CA SER A 13 22.93 -39.70 40.60
C SER A 13 23.02 -38.26 40.06
N ASN A 14 21.86 -37.63 39.88
CA ASN A 14 21.72 -36.24 40.27
C ASN A 14 20.38 -35.95 40.96
N ALA A 15 20.50 -35.13 41.99
CA ALA A 15 19.57 -34.77 43.04
C ALA A 15 18.08 -34.75 42.68
N GLY A 16 17.28 -35.38 43.55
CA GLY A 16 15.83 -35.28 43.54
C GLY A 16 15.35 -33.90 43.96
N ILE A 17 14.42 -33.36 43.18
CA ILE A 17 13.42 -32.43 43.66
C ILE A 17 12.10 -33.21 43.64
N THR A 18 11.67 -33.65 44.81
CA THR A 18 10.34 -34.26 45.00
C THR A 18 9.31 -33.13 44.95
N LEU A 19 8.67 -32.94 43.80
CA LEU A 19 7.45 -32.13 43.74
C LEU A 19 6.31 -32.92 44.42
N PRO A 20 5.51 -32.28 45.29
CA PRO A 20 4.40 -32.96 45.94
C PRO A 20 3.40 -33.45 44.88
N SER A 21 2.97 -34.71 45.00
CA SER A 21 1.89 -35.27 44.19
C SER A 21 0.56 -34.63 44.61
N ALA A 22 0.31 -33.40 44.17
CA ALA A 22 -1.01 -32.84 44.19
C ALA A 22 -1.80 -33.51 43.05
N SER A 23 -2.80 -34.30 43.42
CA SER A 23 -3.76 -34.89 42.48
C SER A 23 -4.45 -33.76 41.71
N LEU A 24 -4.01 -33.52 40.47
CA LEU A 24 -4.59 -32.54 39.52
C LEU A 24 -5.92 -33.03 38.92
N SER A 25 -6.69 -33.84 39.63
CA SER A 25 -7.94 -34.42 39.13
C SER A 25 -9.17 -33.51 39.28
N GLY A 26 -9.01 -32.29 39.83
CA GLY A 26 -10.13 -31.38 40.13
C GLY A 26 -10.02 -29.94 39.57
N LEU A 27 -8.94 -29.57 38.88
CA LEU A 27 -8.80 -28.23 38.30
C LEU A 27 -9.14 -28.27 36.81
N THR A 28 -10.37 -27.90 36.47
CA THR A 28 -10.74 -27.57 35.09
C THR A 28 -9.87 -26.39 34.65
N PRO A 29 -9.07 -26.51 33.57
CA PRO A 29 -8.25 -25.39 33.10
C PRO A 29 -9.15 -24.18 32.80
N PRO A 30 -8.69 -22.94 33.08
CA PRO A 30 -9.49 -21.76 32.80
C PRO A 30 -9.82 -21.73 31.31
N ARG A 31 -11.12 -21.72 30.97
CA ARG A 31 -11.57 -21.51 29.60
C ARG A 31 -11.24 -20.06 29.23
N PHE A 32 -10.37 -19.88 28.24
CA PHE A 32 -10.09 -18.57 27.67
C PHE A 32 -11.25 -18.11 26.78
N ALA A 33 -11.29 -16.83 26.42
CA ALA A 33 -12.26 -16.34 25.45
C ALA A 33 -12.05 -17.07 24.12
N GLU A 34 -13.02 -17.89 23.74
CA GLU A 34 -12.93 -18.74 22.56
C GLU A 34 -14.26 -18.72 21.81
N LYS A 35 -14.16 -18.73 20.49
CA LYS A 35 -15.30 -18.84 19.59
C LYS A 35 -15.36 -20.27 19.07
N THR A 36 -16.55 -20.85 19.09
CA THR A 36 -16.88 -22.09 18.42
C THR A 36 -17.90 -21.78 17.34
N TYR A 37 -17.63 -22.26 16.14
CA TYR A 37 -18.49 -22.12 14.98
C TYR A 37 -19.30 -23.40 14.83
N HIS A 38 -20.57 -23.25 14.49
CA HIS A 38 -21.48 -24.36 14.32
C HIS A 38 -22.23 -24.19 13.01
N GLY A 39 -22.53 -25.32 12.36
CA GLY A 39 -23.52 -25.35 11.31
C GLY A 39 -24.42 -26.57 11.43
N ARG A 40 -25.69 -26.38 11.09
CA ARG A 40 -26.71 -27.42 11.05
C ARG A 40 -27.58 -27.20 9.83
N ARG A 41 -28.04 -28.30 9.20
CA ARG A 41 -29.15 -28.25 8.24
C ARG A 41 -30.48 -28.45 8.94
N GLY A 42 -31.42 -27.54 8.70
CA GLY A 42 -32.82 -27.68 9.12
C GLY A 42 -33.51 -28.87 8.43
N ARG A 43 -34.73 -29.21 8.87
CA ARG A 43 -35.51 -30.31 8.27
C ARG A 43 -35.86 -30.08 6.80
N ASP A 44 -35.85 -28.84 6.36
CA ASP A 44 -36.05 -28.38 4.99
C ASP A 44 -34.74 -28.29 4.18
N GLY A 45 -33.60 -28.69 4.79
CA GLY A 45 -32.27 -28.61 4.18
C GLY A 45 -31.63 -27.22 4.29
N SER A 46 -32.30 -26.24 4.90
CA SER A 46 -31.78 -24.88 5.02
C SER A 46 -30.53 -24.83 5.92
N PRO A 47 -29.47 -24.13 5.50
CA PRO A 47 -28.23 -24.04 6.26
C PRO A 47 -28.31 -22.96 7.34
N GLU A 48 -28.14 -23.35 8.60
CA GLU A 48 -28.00 -22.45 9.74
C GLU A 48 -26.55 -22.45 10.21
N VAL A 49 -25.94 -21.26 10.36
CA VAL A 49 -24.55 -21.11 10.84
C VAL A 49 -24.48 -20.03 11.92
N TRP A 50 -23.93 -20.38 13.07
CA TRP A 50 -23.80 -19.46 14.19
C TRP A 50 -22.45 -19.59 14.90
N VAL A 51 -22.13 -18.56 15.67
CA VAL A 51 -20.93 -18.45 16.50
C VAL A 51 -21.36 -18.47 17.95
N GLU A 52 -20.82 -19.42 18.70
CA GLU A 52 -20.84 -19.44 20.15
C GLU A 52 -19.57 -18.79 20.68
N GLU A 53 -19.68 -17.68 21.41
CA GLU A 53 -18.55 -16.98 22.00
C GLU A 53 -18.62 -17.09 23.52
N PHE A 54 -17.63 -17.75 24.12
CA PHE A 54 -17.49 -17.83 25.56
C PHE A 54 -16.71 -16.61 26.06
N ARG A 55 -17.28 -15.89 27.03
CA ARG A 55 -16.62 -14.80 27.75
C ARG A 55 -16.33 -15.23 29.18
N PRO A 56 -15.06 -15.35 29.58
CA PRO A 56 -14.70 -15.71 30.95
C PRO A 56 -15.13 -14.61 31.92
N ALA A 57 -15.35 -14.99 33.18
CA ALA A 57 -15.66 -14.03 34.24
C ALA A 57 -14.47 -13.08 34.44
N VAL A 58 -14.73 -11.78 34.37
CA VAL A 58 -13.77 -10.72 34.72
C VAL A 58 -14.31 -10.04 35.98
N VAL A 59 -13.45 -9.39 36.78
CA VAL A 59 -13.85 -8.68 38.01
C VAL A 59 -15.07 -7.79 37.72
N ARG A 60 -16.24 -8.12 38.31
CA ARG A 60 -17.59 -7.52 38.12
C ARG A 60 -18.48 -8.04 36.98
N GLN A 61 -18.10 -9.08 36.24
CA GLN A 61 -18.96 -9.73 35.23
C GLN A 61 -18.94 -11.25 35.37
N ARG A 62 -20.13 -11.87 35.32
CA ARG A 62 -20.26 -13.33 35.27
C ARG A 62 -19.80 -13.85 33.91
N ALA A 63 -19.27 -15.07 33.88
CA ALA A 63 -19.02 -15.76 32.61
C ALA A 63 -20.34 -15.87 31.83
N ALA A 64 -20.27 -15.62 30.53
CA ALA A 64 -21.43 -15.63 29.65
C ALA A 64 -21.07 -16.27 28.32
N THR A 65 -22.02 -17.00 27.76
CA THR A 65 -21.95 -17.52 26.39
C THR A 65 -22.95 -16.75 25.55
N THR A 66 -22.48 -16.16 24.45
CA THR A 66 -23.34 -15.44 23.49
C THR A 66 -23.40 -16.20 22.17
N LEU A 67 -24.61 -16.32 21.61
CA LEU A 67 -24.83 -16.87 20.27
C LEU A 67 -25.12 -15.73 19.30
N ARG A 68 -24.49 -15.75 18.12
CA ARG A 68 -24.79 -14.81 17.04
C ARG A 68 -24.68 -15.49 15.67
N PRO A 69 -25.39 -15.01 14.64
CA PRO A 69 -25.17 -15.49 13.28
C PRO A 69 -23.74 -15.16 12.81
N LEU A 70 -23.18 -16.02 11.96
CA LEU A 70 -21.93 -15.73 11.26
C LEU A 70 -22.22 -14.72 10.12
N PRO A 71 -21.54 -13.55 10.06
CA PRO A 71 -21.74 -12.60 8.98
C PRO A 71 -21.30 -13.15 7.62
N LEU A 72 -22.06 -12.89 6.56
CA LEU A 72 -21.74 -13.38 5.21
C LEU A 72 -20.50 -12.72 4.59
N HIS A 73 -20.15 -11.50 5.01
CA HIS A 73 -19.05 -10.71 4.42
C HIS A 73 -19.19 -10.47 2.89
N LEU A 74 -20.42 -10.24 2.40
CA LEU A 74 -20.68 -10.01 0.96
C LEU A 74 -19.98 -8.76 0.39
N ALA A 75 -19.74 -7.74 1.22
CA ALA A 75 -18.98 -6.54 0.83
C ALA A 75 -17.49 -6.84 0.56
N VAL A 76 -16.95 -7.90 1.16
CA VAL A 76 -15.57 -8.35 0.96
C VAL A 76 -15.48 -9.23 -0.28
N ARG A 77 -16.36 -10.24 -0.39
CA ARG A 77 -16.43 -11.09 -1.58
C ARG A 77 -17.82 -11.69 -1.75
N HIS A 78 -18.32 -11.60 -2.98
CA HIS A 78 -19.69 -11.97 -3.33
C HIS A 78 -19.73 -13.32 -4.05
N HIS A 79 -19.44 -14.43 -3.34
CA HIS A 79 -19.53 -15.78 -3.91
C HIS A 79 -20.97 -16.29 -3.95
N SER A 80 -21.73 -16.09 -2.88
CA SER A 80 -23.08 -16.63 -2.72
C SER A 80 -23.96 -15.65 -1.95
N PRO A 81 -24.69 -14.75 -2.65
CA PRO A 81 -25.68 -13.88 -2.01
C PRO A 81 -26.84 -14.65 -1.38
N THR A 82 -27.10 -15.88 -1.82
CA THR A 82 -28.14 -16.76 -1.30
C THR A 82 -27.78 -17.43 0.04
N GLY A 83 -26.57 -17.21 0.55
CA GLY A 83 -26.16 -17.68 1.88
C GLY A 83 -25.04 -18.73 1.85
N PHE A 84 -24.83 -19.35 3.01
CA PHE A 84 -23.83 -20.39 3.21
C PHE A 84 -24.28 -21.75 2.69
N ASP A 85 -23.32 -22.62 2.37
CA ASP A 85 -23.56 -24.03 2.09
C ASP A 85 -22.29 -24.84 2.42
N TRP A 86 -22.34 -26.17 2.48
CA TRP A 86 -21.19 -27.02 2.78
C TRP A 86 -21.39 -28.48 2.34
N GLY A 87 -20.34 -29.30 2.40
CA GLY A 87 -20.39 -30.69 1.92
C GLY A 87 -20.18 -30.84 0.40
N HIS A 88 -19.83 -29.73 -0.28
CA HIS A 88 -19.49 -29.71 -1.70
C HIS A 88 -18.53 -28.55 -2.01
N GLY A 89 -17.99 -28.53 -3.24
CA GLY A 89 -17.00 -27.52 -3.68
C GLY A 89 -17.59 -26.19 -4.20
N GLY A 90 -18.88 -25.94 -4.04
CA GLY A 90 -19.61 -24.84 -4.69
C GLY A 90 -19.38 -23.44 -4.08
N SER A 91 -20.19 -22.48 -4.51
CA SER A 91 -20.10 -21.06 -4.12
C SER A 91 -20.53 -20.80 -2.68
N GLY A 92 -21.58 -21.45 -2.18
CA GLY A 92 -21.99 -21.35 -0.77
C GLY A 92 -20.92 -21.84 0.21
N ALA A 93 -20.25 -22.95 -0.12
CA ALA A 93 -19.08 -23.45 0.61
C ALA A 93 -17.87 -22.50 0.57
N ALA A 94 -17.71 -21.76 -0.54
CA ALA A 94 -16.68 -20.73 -0.63
C ALA A 94 -17.01 -19.51 0.24
N GLN A 95 -18.27 -19.07 0.27
CA GLN A 95 -18.74 -17.99 1.13
C GLN A 95 -18.56 -18.35 2.61
N LEU A 96 -18.92 -19.58 2.99
CA LEU A 96 -18.78 -20.08 4.36
C LEU A 96 -17.30 -20.17 4.78
N ALA A 97 -16.45 -20.74 3.93
CA ALA A 97 -15.01 -20.82 4.20
C ALA A 97 -14.37 -19.44 4.44
N LEU A 98 -14.75 -18.45 3.63
CA LEU A 98 -14.26 -17.08 3.79
C LEU A 98 -14.75 -16.46 5.10
N ALA A 99 -16.05 -16.55 5.38
CA ALA A 99 -16.64 -15.96 6.57
C ALA A 99 -16.06 -16.53 7.88
N LEU A 100 -15.81 -17.84 7.92
CA LEU A 100 -15.17 -18.50 9.06
C LEU A 100 -13.74 -18.00 9.30
N LEU A 101 -12.94 -17.89 8.24
CA LEU A 101 -11.57 -17.39 8.34
C LEU A 101 -11.54 -15.91 8.76
N MET A 102 -12.42 -15.07 8.19
CA MET A 102 -12.56 -13.67 8.56
C MET A 102 -12.86 -13.51 10.05
N ASP A 103 -13.87 -14.24 10.56
CA ASP A 103 -14.29 -14.10 11.95
C ASP A 103 -13.28 -14.67 12.96
N ALA A 104 -12.57 -15.75 12.60
CA ALA A 104 -11.63 -16.43 13.47
C ALA A 104 -10.24 -15.76 13.53
N THR A 105 -9.84 -15.08 12.46
CA THR A 105 -8.51 -14.43 12.35
C THR A 105 -8.57 -12.92 12.50
N GLY A 106 -9.67 -12.28 12.11
CA GLY A 106 -9.75 -10.82 11.99
C GLY A 106 -8.86 -10.22 10.89
N ASP A 107 -8.31 -11.05 10.00
CA ASP A 107 -7.37 -10.65 8.96
C ASP A 107 -7.91 -11.03 7.57
N GLU A 108 -8.29 -10.00 6.81
CA GLU A 108 -8.85 -10.13 5.46
C GLU A 108 -7.85 -10.75 4.47
N ASP A 109 -6.57 -10.37 4.54
CA ASP A 109 -5.54 -10.89 3.64
C ASP A 109 -5.28 -12.39 3.90
N LEU A 110 -5.33 -12.83 5.15
CA LEU A 110 -5.24 -14.26 5.50
C LEU A 110 -6.49 -15.02 5.04
N ALA A 111 -7.68 -14.48 5.26
CA ALA A 111 -8.91 -15.12 4.82
C ALA A 111 -8.92 -15.34 3.30
N PHE A 112 -8.55 -14.31 2.51
CA PHE A 112 -8.46 -14.39 1.05
C PHE A 112 -7.45 -15.42 0.55
N ARG A 113 -6.29 -15.52 1.20
CA ARG A 113 -5.25 -16.48 0.79
C ARG A 113 -5.64 -17.93 1.05
N HIS A 114 -6.41 -18.18 2.10
CA HIS A 114 -6.64 -19.54 2.59
C HIS A 114 -8.04 -20.11 2.33
N TYR A 115 -9.08 -19.30 2.06
CA TYR A 115 -10.46 -19.79 2.00
C TYR A 115 -10.71 -20.87 0.94
N HIS A 116 -10.05 -20.81 -0.22
CA HIS A 116 -10.19 -21.87 -1.23
C HIS A 116 -9.60 -23.20 -0.77
N ASN A 117 -8.50 -23.16 -0.03
CA ASN A 117 -7.88 -24.36 0.49
C ASN A 117 -8.70 -24.92 1.65
N PHE A 118 -9.08 -24.04 2.58
CA PHE A 118 -9.96 -24.37 3.70
C PHE A 118 -11.30 -24.95 3.24
N LYS A 119 -11.90 -24.39 2.18
CA LYS A 119 -13.09 -24.94 1.54
C LYS A 119 -12.87 -26.40 1.10
N ARG A 120 -11.80 -26.66 0.35
CA ARG A 120 -11.55 -27.99 -0.24
C ARG A 120 -11.17 -29.04 0.79
N GLN A 121 -10.43 -28.67 1.83
CA GLN A 121 -9.92 -29.61 2.82
C GLN A 121 -10.87 -29.82 3.99
N VAL A 122 -11.70 -28.82 4.32
CA VAL A 122 -12.53 -28.83 5.53
C VAL A 122 -14.01 -28.72 5.17
N VAL A 123 -14.45 -27.56 4.64
CA VAL A 123 -15.88 -27.25 4.46
C VAL A 123 -16.59 -28.20 3.49
N ALA A 124 -15.90 -28.64 2.43
CA ALA A 124 -16.47 -29.53 1.41
C ALA A 124 -16.75 -30.95 1.92
N TRP A 125 -16.29 -31.32 3.12
CA TRP A 125 -16.44 -32.65 3.69
C TRP A 125 -17.40 -32.71 4.88
N TRP A 126 -17.95 -31.56 5.28
CA TRP A 126 -18.94 -31.54 6.36
C TRP A 126 -20.26 -32.18 5.94
N LYS A 127 -20.86 -32.88 6.91
CA LYS A 127 -22.21 -33.45 6.81
C LYS A 127 -23.22 -32.44 7.35
N ASP A 128 -24.40 -32.91 7.75
CA ASP A 128 -25.52 -32.04 8.15
C ASP A 128 -25.22 -31.18 9.38
N ASP A 129 -24.48 -31.72 10.36
CA ASP A 129 -24.04 -31.01 11.56
C ASP A 129 -22.51 -30.98 11.63
N TRP A 130 -21.96 -29.82 12.02
CA TRP A 130 -20.54 -29.66 12.28
C TRP A 130 -20.28 -28.60 13.35
N SER A 131 -19.12 -28.73 14.02
CA SER A 131 -18.59 -27.73 14.92
C SER A 131 -17.09 -27.58 14.71
N LEU A 132 -16.58 -26.36 14.77
CA LEU A 132 -15.16 -26.08 14.62
C LEU A 132 -14.77 -24.89 15.51
N THR A 133 -13.65 -24.98 16.22
CA THR A 133 -13.17 -23.89 17.08
C THR A 133 -12.36 -22.86 16.28
N ALA A 134 -12.32 -21.62 16.78
CA ALA A 134 -11.43 -20.60 16.23
C ALA A 134 -9.95 -20.99 16.34
N HIS A 135 -9.58 -21.78 17.36
CA HIS A 135 -8.23 -22.31 17.48
C HIS A 135 -7.90 -23.27 16.32
N GLU A 136 -8.78 -24.21 15.98
CA GLU A 136 -8.58 -25.13 14.86
C GLU A 136 -8.49 -24.38 13.52
N ILE A 137 -9.29 -23.34 13.32
CA ILE A 137 -9.19 -22.49 12.11
C ILE A 137 -7.83 -21.78 12.06
N ARG A 138 -7.38 -21.18 13.16
CA ARG A 138 -6.06 -20.52 13.21
C ARG A 138 -4.91 -21.52 13.04
N ALA A 139 -5.03 -22.71 13.63
CA ALA A 139 -4.07 -23.79 13.47
C ALA A 139 -4.00 -24.26 12.00
N PHE A 140 -5.15 -24.39 11.32
CA PHE A 140 -5.19 -24.68 9.89
C PHE A 140 -4.43 -23.62 9.08
N VAL A 141 -4.66 -22.33 9.35
CA VAL A 141 -3.95 -21.23 8.67
C VAL A 141 -2.45 -21.29 8.93
N ALA A 142 -2.03 -21.52 10.17
CA ALA A 142 -0.63 -21.60 10.55
C ALA A 142 0.12 -22.80 9.93
N GLN A 143 -0.57 -23.93 9.75
CA GLN A 143 0.01 -25.16 9.19
C GLN A 143 -0.10 -25.23 7.66
N SER A 144 -1.05 -24.51 7.08
CA SER A 144 -1.23 -24.44 5.63
C SER A 144 -0.09 -23.63 5.00
N LYS A 145 0.77 -24.28 4.23
CA LYS A 145 1.56 -23.55 3.23
C LYS A 145 0.57 -22.80 2.33
N PRO A 146 0.74 -21.48 2.12
CA PRO A 146 -0.10 -20.77 1.16
C PRO A 146 -0.01 -21.52 -0.17
N PRO A 147 -1.14 -21.78 -0.85
CA PRO A 147 -1.06 -22.43 -2.15
C PRO A 147 -0.17 -21.58 -3.06
N ASP A 148 0.74 -22.23 -3.78
CA ASP A 148 1.57 -21.64 -4.85
C ASP A 148 0.73 -21.27 -6.09
N ARG A 149 -0.52 -20.86 -5.85
CA ARG A 149 -1.39 -20.29 -6.87
C ARG A 149 -1.04 -18.83 -6.98
N ARG A 150 -0.08 -18.56 -7.87
CA ARG A 150 -0.22 -17.39 -8.75
C ARG A 150 -1.68 -17.39 -9.22
N PRO A 151 -2.41 -16.26 -9.12
CA PRO A 151 -3.78 -16.19 -9.61
C PRO A 151 -3.82 -16.78 -11.03
N ALA A 152 -4.85 -17.57 -11.33
CA ALA A 152 -5.08 -18.04 -12.70
C ALA A 152 -5.02 -16.82 -13.61
N HIS A 153 -4.09 -16.84 -14.57
CA HIS A 153 -3.63 -15.74 -15.41
C HIS A 153 -4.53 -14.50 -15.31
N PRO A 154 -4.10 -13.46 -14.57
CA PRO A 154 -4.84 -12.21 -14.53
C PRO A 154 -5.07 -11.75 -15.97
N TRP A 155 -6.29 -11.31 -16.28
CA TRP A 155 -6.61 -10.70 -17.57
C TRP A 155 -5.57 -9.62 -17.92
N PHE A 156 -5.10 -8.91 -16.89
CA PHE A 156 -4.10 -7.87 -16.99
C PHE A 156 -3.10 -7.96 -15.83
N GLU A 157 -1.81 -8.05 -16.16
CA GLU A 157 -0.69 -7.97 -15.21
C GLU A 157 0.21 -6.78 -15.55
N VAL A 158 0.78 -6.14 -14.55
CA VAL A 158 1.80 -5.12 -14.74
C VAL A 158 3.17 -5.77 -14.58
N ASP A 159 3.89 -5.94 -15.69
CA ASP A 159 5.31 -6.32 -15.66
C ASP A 159 6.15 -5.13 -15.15
N LYS A 160 6.65 -5.24 -13.91
CA LYS A 160 7.54 -4.23 -13.29
C LYS A 160 8.77 -3.97 -14.18
N GLN A 161 9.37 -4.99 -14.79
CA GLN A 161 10.57 -4.83 -15.61
C GLN A 161 10.25 -4.18 -16.96
N GLY A 162 9.14 -4.58 -17.60
CA GLY A 162 8.60 -3.94 -18.79
C GLY A 162 8.30 -2.46 -18.58
N LEU A 163 7.60 -2.12 -17.49
CA LEU A 163 7.30 -0.75 -17.11
C LEU A 163 8.57 0.07 -16.85
N ALA A 164 9.54 -0.48 -16.10
CA ALA A 164 10.82 0.19 -15.85
C ALA A 164 11.58 0.50 -17.15
N ARG A 165 11.56 -0.40 -18.14
CA ARG A 165 12.18 -0.16 -19.46
C ARG A 165 11.48 0.94 -20.25
N ILE A 166 10.16 1.05 -20.17
CA ILE A 166 9.38 2.13 -20.80
C ILE A 166 9.75 3.47 -20.14
N LEU A 167 9.82 3.49 -18.81
CA LEU A 167 10.15 4.69 -18.04
C LEU A 167 11.58 5.16 -18.24
N ALA A 168 12.54 4.24 -18.47
CA ALA A 168 13.92 4.59 -18.77
C ALA A 168 14.06 5.49 -20.02
N ARG A 169 13.06 5.50 -20.93
CA ARG A 169 13.03 6.38 -22.11
C ARG A 169 12.57 7.81 -21.80
N LYS A 170 11.79 8.03 -20.73
CA LYS A 170 11.21 9.34 -20.37
C LYS A 170 12.18 10.27 -19.62
N GLY A 171 13.42 9.84 -19.39
CA GLY A 171 14.38 10.54 -18.53
C GLY A 171 14.15 10.21 -17.06
N ILE A 172 15.21 9.89 -16.32
CA ILE A 172 15.11 9.33 -14.96
C ILE A 172 14.78 10.38 -13.88
N GLU A 173 14.87 11.66 -14.24
CA GLU A 173 14.50 12.83 -13.44
C GLU A 173 13.03 12.86 -13.02
N PHE A 174 12.14 12.21 -13.78
CA PHE A 174 10.72 12.10 -13.40
C PHE A 174 10.57 11.53 -11.98
N ALA A 175 11.48 10.64 -11.56
CA ALA A 175 11.42 10.01 -10.26
C ALA A 175 11.51 11.03 -9.10
N ALA A 176 12.39 12.02 -9.24
CA ALA A 176 12.49 13.09 -8.26
C ALA A 176 11.30 14.05 -8.39
N PHE A 177 10.95 14.43 -9.61
CA PHE A 177 9.87 15.40 -9.85
C PHE A 177 8.52 14.92 -9.33
N GLU A 178 8.14 13.66 -9.57
CA GLU A 178 6.85 13.13 -9.12
C GLU A 178 6.77 13.11 -7.58
N LEU A 179 7.84 12.69 -6.88
CA LEU A 179 7.85 12.70 -5.42
C LEU A 179 7.84 14.12 -4.83
N ILE A 180 8.59 15.06 -5.42
CA ILE A 180 8.62 16.46 -4.99
C ILE A 180 7.27 17.13 -5.20
N GLN A 181 6.63 16.92 -6.35
CA GLN A 181 5.30 17.45 -6.64
C GLN A 181 4.26 16.95 -5.64
N ASN A 182 4.28 15.64 -5.34
CA ASN A 182 3.38 15.07 -4.35
C ASN A 182 3.56 15.73 -2.99
N ALA A 183 4.81 15.89 -2.54
CA ALA A 183 5.14 16.58 -1.30
C ALA A 183 4.66 18.05 -1.29
N TRP A 184 4.82 18.79 -2.38
CA TRP A 184 4.35 20.17 -2.50
C TRP A 184 2.83 20.33 -2.47
N ASP A 185 2.09 19.32 -2.89
CA ASP A 185 0.64 19.36 -2.95
C ASP A 185 -0.04 18.94 -1.64
N GLU A 186 0.72 18.49 -0.64
CA GLU A 186 0.15 18.08 0.63
C GLU A 186 -0.38 19.28 1.44
N PRO A 187 -1.62 19.24 1.94
CA PRO A 187 -2.21 20.36 2.66
C PRO A 187 -1.40 20.75 3.91
N GLY A 188 -1.02 22.02 4.01
CA GLY A 188 -0.33 22.55 5.17
C GLY A 188 1.17 22.25 5.23
N VAL A 189 1.76 21.71 4.17
CA VAL A 189 3.22 21.58 4.05
C VAL A 189 3.89 22.96 4.05
N THR A 190 5.03 23.07 4.73
CA THR A 190 5.84 24.30 4.79
C THR A 190 7.30 24.05 4.40
N GLN A 191 7.75 22.80 4.50
CA GLN A 191 9.10 22.39 4.15
C GLN A 191 9.11 21.05 3.42
N VAL A 192 9.91 20.96 2.37
CA VAL A 192 10.21 19.72 1.65
C VAL A 192 11.72 19.53 1.56
N ASN A 193 12.23 18.44 2.11
CA ASN A 193 13.63 18.05 2.06
C ASN A 193 13.82 16.92 1.06
N VAL A 194 14.75 17.11 0.14
CA VAL A 194 15.09 16.16 -0.91
C VAL A 194 16.57 15.83 -0.81
N ALA A 195 16.92 14.57 -0.83
CA ALA A 195 18.30 14.11 -0.90
C ALA A 195 18.47 13.10 -2.03
N LEU A 196 19.54 13.24 -2.81
CA LEU A 196 19.97 12.29 -3.82
C LEU A 196 21.47 12.04 -3.65
N GLU A 197 21.80 10.83 -3.19
CA GLU A 197 23.17 10.42 -2.90
C GLU A 197 23.56 9.16 -3.69
N GLY A 198 24.67 9.21 -4.42
CA GLY A 198 25.26 8.02 -5.03
C GLY A 198 25.82 7.07 -3.96
N ARG A 199 25.48 5.78 -4.04
CA ARG A 199 25.93 4.73 -3.11
C ARG A 199 26.56 3.58 -3.87
N GLY A 200 27.86 3.67 -4.14
CA GLY A 200 28.61 2.66 -4.88
C GLY A 200 28.32 2.70 -6.38
N ARG A 201 28.60 1.61 -7.08
CA ARG A 201 28.47 1.55 -8.54
C ARG A 201 27.01 1.39 -8.96
N ASN A 202 26.52 2.33 -9.77
CA ASN A 202 25.19 2.29 -10.40
C ASN A 202 24.01 2.20 -9.41
N LYS A 203 24.17 2.78 -8.22
CA LYS A 203 23.14 2.78 -7.18
C LYS A 203 23.10 4.14 -6.50
N ALA A 204 21.91 4.64 -6.24
CA ALA A 204 21.69 5.92 -5.58
C ALA A 204 20.49 5.83 -4.63
N PHE A 205 20.51 6.69 -3.62
CA PHE A 205 19.46 6.82 -2.62
C PHE A 205 18.76 8.16 -2.83
N LEU A 206 17.48 8.11 -3.23
CA LEU A 206 16.62 9.27 -3.35
C LEU A 206 15.70 9.30 -2.12
N VAL A 207 15.69 10.40 -1.40
CA VAL A 207 14.80 10.65 -0.26
C VAL A 207 14.01 11.91 -0.53
N VAL A 208 12.70 11.85 -0.34
CA VAL A 208 11.82 13.03 -0.28
C VAL A 208 11.06 12.98 1.02
N GLU A 209 11.11 14.07 1.78
CA GLU A 209 10.46 14.22 3.07
C GLU A 209 9.72 15.55 3.11
N ASP A 210 8.45 15.52 3.46
CA ASP A 210 7.62 16.69 3.70
C ASP A 210 7.25 16.81 5.17
N ASP A 211 6.71 17.95 5.55
CA ASP A 211 6.26 18.21 6.91
C ASP A 211 4.77 18.47 7.06
N ALA A 212 3.96 17.98 6.11
CA ALA A 212 2.51 18.15 6.15
C ALA A 212 1.93 17.56 7.47
N PRO A 213 1.01 18.26 8.14
CA PRO A 213 0.53 17.88 9.46
C PRO A 213 -0.12 16.49 9.53
N GLU A 214 -0.87 16.09 8.50
CA GLU A 214 -1.66 14.84 8.51
C GLU A 214 -0.91 13.64 7.90
N GLY A 215 0.09 13.87 7.04
CA GLY A 215 0.74 12.82 6.25
C GLY A 215 -0.25 11.99 5.40
N PHE A 216 0.12 10.75 5.06
CA PHE A 216 -0.78 9.84 4.32
C PHE A 216 -1.99 9.42 5.18
N GLN A 217 -3.19 9.84 4.77
CA GLN A 217 -4.46 9.40 5.38
C GLN A 217 -4.65 7.88 5.27
N ASN A 218 -4.16 7.24 4.19
CA ASN A 218 -4.19 5.80 4.02
C ASN A 218 -2.93 5.30 3.29
N LEU A 219 -2.12 4.50 3.97
CA LEU A 219 -0.90 3.89 3.44
C LEU A 219 -1.15 2.96 2.23
N SER A 220 -2.38 2.42 2.07
CA SER A 220 -2.70 1.58 0.92
C SER A 220 -2.78 2.34 -0.41
N HIS A 221 -2.98 3.66 -0.35
CA HIS A 221 -3.02 4.51 -1.54
C HIS A 221 -1.64 4.65 -2.19
N ALA A 222 -0.56 4.50 -1.41
CA ALA A 222 0.82 4.66 -1.86
C ALA A 222 1.29 3.56 -2.85
N PHE A 223 0.60 2.41 -2.92
CA PHE A 223 1.05 1.27 -3.73
C PHE A 223 -0.03 0.62 -4.61
N THR A 224 -1.27 1.09 -4.57
CA THR A 224 -2.34 0.55 -5.44
C THR A 224 -2.31 1.23 -6.82
N LEU A 225 -1.70 0.60 -7.83
CA LEU A 225 -1.65 1.11 -9.20
C LEU A 225 -3.07 1.38 -9.74
N PHE A 226 -3.26 2.53 -10.41
CA PHE A 226 -4.53 2.99 -10.98
C PHE A 226 -5.70 3.24 -10.00
N ALA A 227 -5.46 3.32 -8.68
CA ALA A 227 -6.48 3.78 -7.75
C ALA A 227 -6.88 5.25 -8.01
N ASP A 228 -8.16 5.56 -7.82
CA ASP A 228 -8.71 6.91 -8.01
C ASP A 228 -7.95 7.97 -7.20
N SER A 229 -7.76 9.15 -7.78
CA SER A 229 -7.05 10.26 -7.12
C SER A 229 -8.01 11.35 -6.69
N ALA A 230 -7.92 11.71 -5.41
CA ALA A 230 -8.56 12.89 -4.86
C ALA A 230 -8.01 14.21 -5.44
N LYS A 231 -6.95 14.20 -6.28
CA LYS A 231 -6.37 15.40 -6.93
C LYS A 231 -6.91 15.65 -8.35
N LYS A 232 -7.80 14.80 -8.87
CA LYS A 232 -8.35 14.87 -10.24
C LYS A 232 -9.23 16.09 -10.54
N TRP A 233 -9.88 16.65 -9.52
CA TRP A 233 -10.89 17.71 -9.65
C TRP A 233 -10.34 19.13 -9.41
N ASN A 234 -9.11 19.25 -8.89
CA ASN A 234 -8.48 20.54 -8.61
C ASN A 234 -7.38 20.88 -9.65
N PRO A 235 -7.56 21.92 -10.49
CA PRO A 235 -6.55 22.33 -11.47
C PRO A 235 -5.30 22.93 -10.84
N ALA A 236 -5.38 23.42 -9.60
CA ALA A 236 -4.29 24.05 -8.85
C ALA A 236 -3.47 23.05 -8.02
N GLN A 237 -3.77 21.75 -8.09
CA GLN A 237 -2.95 20.67 -7.53
C GLN A 237 -2.24 19.93 -8.66
N ARG A 238 -0.98 19.56 -8.45
CA ARG A 238 -0.19 18.76 -9.40
C ARG A 238 -0.59 17.28 -9.31
N GLY A 239 -0.16 16.50 -10.30
CA GLY A 239 -0.56 15.10 -10.45
C GLY A 239 -1.97 14.93 -11.06
N ARG A 240 -2.05 14.19 -12.16
CA ARG A 240 -3.32 13.84 -12.85
C ARG A 240 -3.84 12.46 -12.46
N PHE A 241 -2.92 11.55 -12.20
CA PHE A 241 -3.16 10.16 -11.86
C PHE A 241 -2.31 9.86 -10.63
N ASN A 242 -2.81 9.09 -9.66
CA ASN A 242 -2.01 8.50 -8.57
C ASN A 242 -1.05 7.43 -9.14
N LEU A 243 -0.33 7.75 -10.21
CA LEU A 243 0.52 6.87 -11.01
C LEU A 243 1.99 7.26 -10.83
N GLY A 244 2.31 8.56 -10.78
CA GLY A 244 3.68 9.11 -10.73
C GLY A 244 4.58 8.47 -9.67
N GLU A 245 4.20 8.55 -8.39
CA GLU A 245 4.93 7.89 -7.28
C GLU A 245 5.06 6.37 -7.49
N LYS A 246 4.07 5.73 -8.10
CA LYS A 246 4.06 4.27 -8.32
C LYS A 246 4.97 3.85 -9.47
N LEU A 247 5.19 4.74 -10.44
CA LEU A 247 6.25 4.59 -11.44
C LEU A 247 7.64 4.63 -10.77
N VAL A 248 7.80 5.39 -9.67
CA VAL A 248 9.04 5.38 -8.87
C VAL A 248 9.24 4.03 -8.17
N LEU A 249 8.19 3.42 -7.62
CA LEU A 249 8.26 2.06 -7.08
C LEU A 249 8.68 1.03 -8.15
N ALA A 250 8.25 1.20 -9.39
CA ALA A 250 8.57 0.27 -10.48
C ALA A 250 10.05 0.27 -10.86
N ILE A 251 10.71 1.43 -10.80
CA ILE A 251 12.15 1.59 -11.14
C ILE A 251 13.08 1.41 -9.93
N SER A 252 12.53 1.29 -8.72
CA SER A 252 13.30 1.13 -7.48
C SER A 252 13.58 -0.35 -7.16
N ASP A 253 14.78 -0.62 -6.67
CA ASP A 253 15.14 -1.90 -6.06
C ASP A 253 14.47 -2.07 -4.70
N GLU A 254 14.44 -0.98 -3.91
CA GLU A 254 13.77 -0.93 -2.61
C GLU A 254 13.07 0.42 -2.44
N VAL A 255 11.91 0.43 -1.79
CA VAL A 255 11.22 1.66 -1.38
C VAL A 255 10.77 1.54 0.06
N THR A 256 11.04 2.56 0.87
CA THR A 256 10.48 2.70 2.21
C THR A 256 9.64 3.97 2.28
N ILE A 257 8.40 3.85 2.72
CA ILE A 257 7.48 4.96 2.93
C ILE A 257 7.13 4.99 4.41
N ARG A 258 7.28 6.14 5.04
CA ARG A 258 6.90 6.37 6.44
C ARG A 258 6.00 7.60 6.51
N THR A 259 4.97 7.50 7.34
CA THR A 259 4.02 8.57 7.63
C THR A 259 3.71 8.57 9.13
N THR A 260 2.92 9.52 9.61
CA THR A 260 2.43 9.63 11.00
C THR A 260 1.79 8.34 11.53
N ASN A 261 1.05 7.63 10.68
CA ASN A 261 0.29 6.43 11.02
C ASN A 261 1.05 5.09 10.84
N GLY A 262 2.34 5.12 10.50
CA GLY A 262 3.18 3.93 10.36
C GLY A 262 4.04 3.96 9.09
N GLY A 263 4.53 2.79 8.66
CA GLY A 263 5.34 2.72 7.45
C GLY A 263 5.18 1.43 6.68
N ILE A 264 5.71 1.41 5.48
CA ILE A 264 5.74 0.25 4.60
C ILE A 264 7.07 0.21 3.85
N ARG A 265 7.61 -1.00 3.68
CA ARG A 265 8.81 -1.26 2.89
C ARG A 265 8.48 -2.23 1.76
N PHE A 266 9.08 -1.96 0.61
CA PHE A 266 9.09 -2.80 -0.58
C PHE A 266 10.53 -3.20 -0.87
N ASP A 267 10.78 -4.49 -1.03
CA ASP A 267 12.07 -5.08 -1.42
C ASP A 267 11.85 -6.34 -2.25
N ASP A 268 12.91 -7.12 -2.47
CA ASP A 268 12.88 -8.38 -3.22
C ASP A 268 12.04 -9.48 -2.55
N ALA A 269 11.89 -9.44 -1.23
CA ALA A 269 11.03 -10.33 -0.46
C ALA A 269 9.56 -9.89 -0.44
N GLY A 270 9.25 -8.71 -0.99
CA GLY A 270 7.90 -8.20 -1.18
C GLY A 270 7.57 -7.01 -0.30
N ARG A 271 6.37 -7.00 0.28
CA ARG A 271 5.80 -5.86 1.00
C ARG A 271 5.74 -6.13 2.50
N HIS A 272 6.32 -5.23 3.30
CA HIS A 272 6.45 -5.38 4.74
C HIS A 272 5.87 -4.15 5.46
N ARG A 273 4.97 -4.35 6.43
CA ARG A 273 4.53 -3.26 7.31
C ARG A 273 5.63 -2.93 8.31
N LEU A 274 5.89 -1.64 8.50
CA LEU A 274 6.83 -1.13 9.50
C LEU A 274 6.05 -0.55 10.68
N ARG A 275 6.53 -0.81 11.90
CA ARG A 275 6.01 -0.19 13.12
C ARG A 275 6.47 1.27 13.28
N ALA A 276 7.57 1.64 12.63
CA ALA A 276 8.14 2.97 12.72
C ALA A 276 7.34 3.96 11.84
N SER A 277 6.97 5.08 12.44
CA SER A 277 6.25 6.20 11.83
C SER A 277 7.13 7.45 11.75
N GLN A 278 6.59 8.52 11.17
CA GLN A 278 7.13 9.87 11.25
C GLN A 278 6.44 10.67 12.36
N PRO A 279 7.11 11.66 12.99
CA PRO A 279 6.45 12.58 13.91
C PRO A 279 5.50 13.55 13.19
N LYS A 280 5.80 13.89 11.93
CA LYS A 280 4.99 14.72 11.03
C LYS A 280 5.29 14.37 9.57
N GLY A 281 4.37 14.68 8.66
CA GLY A 281 4.55 14.53 7.22
C GLY A 281 4.79 13.09 6.77
N SER A 282 5.41 12.98 5.59
CA SER A 282 5.82 11.71 5.02
C SER A 282 7.28 11.71 4.61
N ARG A 283 7.88 10.52 4.60
CA ARG A 283 9.24 10.29 4.10
C ARG A 283 9.24 9.08 3.18
N ILE A 284 9.66 9.31 1.94
CA ILE A 284 9.80 8.29 0.91
C ILE A 284 11.28 8.14 0.60
N GLU A 285 11.78 6.91 0.73
CA GLU A 285 13.17 6.54 0.52
C GLU A 285 13.22 5.49 -0.59
N CYS A 286 13.90 5.80 -1.69
CA CYS A 286 13.99 4.95 -2.88
C CYS A 286 15.45 4.59 -3.16
N VAL A 287 15.70 3.30 -3.37
CA VAL A 287 16.96 2.78 -3.87
C VAL A 287 16.84 2.65 -5.39
N LEU A 288 17.54 3.50 -6.13
CA LEU A 288 17.48 3.58 -7.59
C LEU A 288 18.78 3.09 -8.23
N ARG A 289 18.67 2.46 -9.41
CA ARG A 289 19.83 2.06 -10.21
C ARG A 289 20.31 3.22 -11.09
N LEU A 290 21.12 4.10 -10.52
CA LEU A 290 21.61 5.32 -11.19
C LEU A 290 23.13 5.35 -11.27
N THR A 291 23.65 5.75 -12.43
CA THR A 291 25.05 6.15 -12.58
C THR A 291 25.31 7.51 -11.91
N THR A 292 26.58 7.82 -11.65
CA THR A 292 26.98 9.14 -11.13
C THR A 292 26.55 10.27 -12.08
N ALA A 293 26.68 10.08 -13.39
CA ALA A 293 26.26 11.06 -14.39
C ALA A 293 24.75 11.32 -14.33
N GLN A 294 23.93 10.26 -14.21
CA GLN A 294 22.48 10.42 -14.05
C GLN A 294 22.12 11.15 -12.75
N CYS A 295 22.83 10.89 -11.65
CA CYS A 295 22.60 11.63 -10.40
C CYS A 295 22.90 13.13 -10.57
N GLN A 296 23.95 13.48 -11.32
CA GLN A 296 24.30 14.87 -11.63
C GLN A 296 23.24 15.52 -12.53
N THR A 297 22.74 14.80 -13.54
CA THR A 297 21.63 15.28 -14.39
C THR A 297 20.38 15.55 -13.56
N ILE A 298 19.95 14.61 -12.70
CA ILE A 298 18.80 14.82 -11.82
C ILE A 298 19.04 16.02 -10.90
N ALA A 299 20.23 16.12 -10.30
CA ALA A 299 20.57 17.24 -9.42
C ALA A 299 20.48 18.60 -10.14
N ALA A 300 20.96 18.68 -11.40
CA ALA A 300 20.83 19.88 -12.21
C ALA A 300 19.36 20.21 -12.51
N GLN A 301 18.55 19.20 -12.85
CA GLN A 301 17.13 19.35 -13.14
C GLN A 301 16.31 19.76 -11.90
N VAL A 302 16.56 19.17 -10.73
CA VAL A 302 15.92 19.56 -9.47
C VAL A 302 16.23 21.02 -9.09
N ARG A 303 17.43 21.51 -9.42
CA ARG A 303 17.79 22.92 -9.20
C ARG A 303 17.04 23.91 -10.11
N LYS A 304 16.46 23.44 -11.22
CA LYS A 304 15.65 24.29 -12.11
C LYS A 304 14.23 24.49 -11.60
N LEU A 305 13.77 23.66 -10.67
CA LEU A 305 12.43 23.72 -10.12
C LEU A 305 12.13 25.08 -9.48
N ILE A 306 10.87 25.50 -9.58
CA ILE A 306 10.35 26.71 -8.93
C ILE A 306 9.49 26.25 -7.76
N SER A 307 10.00 26.41 -6.54
CA SER A 307 9.24 26.03 -5.34
C SER A 307 8.01 26.93 -5.18
N PRO A 308 6.86 26.39 -4.72
CA PRO A 308 5.73 27.21 -4.30
C PRO A 308 6.15 28.23 -3.25
N GLU A 309 5.58 29.44 -3.28
CA GLU A 309 6.06 30.57 -2.48
C GLU A 309 6.07 30.31 -0.97
N GLN A 310 5.14 29.48 -0.49
CA GLN A 310 4.97 29.16 0.93
C GLN A 310 5.79 27.93 1.38
N ILE A 311 6.50 27.27 0.46
CA ILE A 311 7.19 26.01 0.74
C ILE A 311 8.70 26.17 0.58
N SER A 312 9.44 25.91 1.65
CA SER A 312 10.90 25.84 1.61
C SER A 312 11.35 24.48 1.10
N THR A 313 11.89 24.42 -0.12
CA THR A 313 12.46 23.18 -0.67
C THR A 313 13.98 23.16 -0.51
N VAL A 314 14.52 22.11 0.11
CA VAL A 314 15.95 21.90 0.31
C VAL A 314 16.39 20.68 -0.48
N PHE A 315 17.42 20.81 -1.32
CA PHE A 315 17.99 19.70 -2.09
C PHE A 315 19.44 19.44 -1.69
N ASN A 316 19.76 18.23 -1.23
CA ASN A 316 21.08 17.84 -0.74
C ASN A 316 21.63 18.82 0.31
N GLY A 317 20.76 19.24 1.24
CA GLY A 317 21.10 20.20 2.30
C GLY A 317 21.20 21.66 1.86
N VAL A 318 21.02 21.95 0.57
CA VAL A 318 21.08 23.32 0.02
C VAL A 318 19.67 23.77 -0.37
N PRO A 319 19.15 24.89 0.17
CA PRO A 319 17.87 25.44 -0.24
C PRO A 319 17.83 25.72 -1.75
N LEU A 320 16.74 25.38 -2.42
CA LEU A 320 16.51 25.81 -3.80
C LEU A 320 16.43 27.34 -3.84
N ALA A 321 17.04 27.94 -4.85
CA ALA A 321 17.04 29.38 -5.02
C ALA A 321 15.59 29.87 -5.21
N ARG A 322 15.18 30.85 -4.39
CA ARG A 322 13.89 31.50 -4.58
C ARG A 322 13.92 32.29 -5.88
N LYS A 323 13.09 31.89 -6.85
CA LYS A 323 12.89 32.64 -8.09
C LYS A 323 11.73 33.61 -7.89
N LEU A 324 11.96 34.89 -8.11
CA LEU A 324 10.92 35.92 -8.07
C LEU A 324 10.41 36.16 -9.49
N PRO A 325 9.08 36.18 -9.73
CA PRO A 325 8.56 36.47 -11.05
C PRO A 325 8.89 37.91 -11.44
N LEU A 326 9.35 38.09 -12.68
CA LEU A 326 9.52 39.41 -13.30
C LEU A 326 8.17 40.08 -13.51
N GLN A 327 7.17 39.29 -13.86
CA GLN A 327 5.80 39.72 -14.08
C GLN A 327 4.84 38.58 -13.75
N GLU A 328 3.67 38.95 -13.21
CA GLU A 328 2.55 38.05 -12.96
C GLU A 328 1.29 38.65 -13.56
N PHE A 329 0.48 37.84 -14.25
CA PHE A 329 -0.82 38.26 -14.77
C PHE A 329 -1.79 37.08 -14.83
N ARG A 330 -3.09 37.38 -14.90
CA ARG A 330 -4.12 36.37 -15.09
C ARG A 330 -4.55 36.30 -16.55
N THR A 331 -4.78 35.08 -17.03
CA THR A 331 -5.34 34.83 -18.36
C THR A 331 -6.11 33.52 -18.36
N THR A 332 -6.91 33.30 -19.40
CA THR A 332 -7.67 32.07 -19.60
C THR A 332 -6.90 31.15 -20.53
N LEU A 333 -6.47 29.99 -20.03
CA LEU A 333 -5.73 28.99 -20.78
C LEU A 333 -6.45 27.63 -20.74
N PRO A 334 -6.33 26.79 -21.78
CA PRO A 334 -6.92 25.47 -21.76
C PRO A 334 -6.19 24.58 -20.75
N THR A 335 -6.94 23.74 -20.07
CA THR A 335 -6.49 22.69 -19.14
C THR A 335 -7.35 21.45 -19.30
N GLU A 336 -7.04 20.39 -18.56
CA GLU A 336 -7.79 19.13 -18.57
C GLU A 336 -8.29 18.82 -17.16
N LEU A 337 -9.61 18.77 -17.00
CA LEU A 337 -10.29 18.43 -15.74
C LEU A 337 -11.06 17.12 -15.88
N ALA A 338 -11.07 16.33 -14.81
CA ALA A 338 -11.93 15.15 -14.75
C ALA A 338 -13.40 15.55 -14.53
N ALA A 339 -14.32 15.03 -15.35
CA ALA A 339 -15.75 15.14 -15.13
C ALA A 339 -16.23 14.12 -14.07
N LYS A 340 -17.53 14.14 -13.75
CA LYS A 340 -18.15 13.26 -12.74
C LYS A 340 -18.04 11.76 -13.07
N ASP A 341 -17.81 11.42 -14.33
CA ASP A 341 -17.58 10.05 -14.82
C ASP A 341 -16.10 9.64 -14.77
N GLY A 342 -15.20 10.54 -14.37
CA GLY A 342 -13.76 10.31 -14.30
C GLY A 342 -13.00 10.52 -15.61
N LEU A 343 -13.67 10.91 -16.70
CA LEU A 343 -13.04 11.21 -17.98
C LEU A 343 -12.45 12.64 -18.00
N LEU A 344 -11.32 12.82 -18.67
CA LEU A 344 -10.68 14.13 -18.82
C LEU A 344 -11.32 14.92 -19.96
N HIS A 345 -11.75 16.14 -19.67
CA HIS A 345 -12.27 17.08 -20.66
C HIS A 345 -11.40 18.32 -20.72
N ARG A 346 -11.17 18.81 -21.94
CA ARG A 346 -10.52 20.09 -22.15
C ARG A 346 -11.48 21.22 -21.80
N VAL A 347 -11.03 22.11 -20.94
CA VAL A 347 -11.77 23.29 -20.49
C VAL A 347 -10.85 24.50 -20.45
N ASN A 348 -11.41 25.69 -20.65
CA ASN A 348 -10.69 26.93 -20.46
C ASN A 348 -10.85 27.39 -19.01
N TRP A 349 -9.75 27.77 -18.37
CA TRP A 349 -9.73 28.14 -16.96
C TRP A 349 -8.88 29.39 -16.74
N GLU A 350 -9.35 30.30 -15.87
CA GLU A 350 -8.58 31.48 -15.47
C GLU A 350 -7.44 31.04 -14.56
N THR A 351 -6.21 31.31 -14.98
CA THR A 351 -4.99 30.95 -14.25
C THR A 351 -4.03 32.12 -14.18
N THR A 352 -3.08 32.00 -13.26
CA THR A 352 -1.99 32.95 -13.10
C THR A 352 -0.79 32.46 -13.90
N VAL A 353 -0.23 33.34 -14.73
CA VAL A 353 0.99 33.13 -15.49
C VAL A 353 2.10 33.98 -14.89
N ARG A 354 3.25 33.37 -14.65
CA ARG A 354 4.44 34.02 -14.07
C ARG A 354 5.61 33.93 -15.02
N LEU A 355 6.25 35.07 -15.29
CA LEU A 355 7.40 35.15 -16.18
C LEU A 355 8.69 35.23 -15.35
N PHE A 356 9.70 34.43 -15.69
CA PHE A 356 10.99 34.44 -15.03
C PHE A 356 12.14 34.63 -16.03
N HIS A 357 13.23 35.21 -15.53
CA HIS A 357 14.47 35.35 -16.29
C HIS A 357 15.04 33.98 -16.67
N VAL A 358 15.51 33.83 -17.90
CA VAL A 358 16.24 32.65 -18.38
C VAL A 358 17.73 32.87 -18.12
N PRO A 359 18.41 32.07 -17.28
CA PRO A 359 19.85 32.20 -17.05
C PRO A 359 20.65 32.08 -18.35
N GLU A 360 21.82 32.72 -18.39
CA GLU A 360 22.72 32.64 -19.54
C GLU A 360 23.11 31.17 -19.81
N GLY A 361 22.97 30.74 -21.07
CA GLY A 361 23.22 29.36 -21.49
C GLY A 361 22.06 28.38 -21.29
N GLU A 362 20.91 28.85 -20.77
CA GLU A 362 19.67 28.05 -20.70
C GLU A 362 18.69 28.43 -21.82
N THR A 363 17.82 27.48 -22.18
CA THR A 363 16.68 27.70 -23.06
C THR A 363 15.44 28.05 -22.25
N ALA A 364 14.55 28.88 -22.80
CA ALA A 364 13.27 29.16 -22.18
C ALA A 364 12.43 27.89 -22.09
N MET A 365 11.71 27.80 -20.97
CA MET A 365 10.93 26.63 -20.59
C MET A 365 9.53 27.08 -20.18
N LEU A 366 8.55 26.30 -20.59
CA LEU A 366 7.25 26.25 -19.98
C LEU A 366 7.32 25.43 -18.70
N TYR A 367 6.76 25.94 -17.61
CA TYR A 367 6.61 25.25 -16.35
C TYR A 367 5.13 24.97 -16.07
N GLU A 368 4.83 23.74 -15.65
CA GLU A 368 3.55 23.35 -15.06
C GLU A 368 3.69 23.49 -13.54
N MET A 369 3.22 24.61 -12.99
CA MET A 369 3.29 24.92 -11.55
C MET A 369 4.71 24.69 -10.97
N GLY A 370 5.74 25.25 -11.61
CA GLY A 370 7.12 25.21 -11.15
C GLY A 370 7.90 23.95 -11.51
N ILE A 371 7.30 23.03 -12.27
CA ILE A 371 7.98 21.89 -12.89
C ILE A 371 8.23 22.17 -14.37
N PRO A 372 9.48 22.14 -14.86
CA PRO A 372 9.76 22.37 -16.28
C PRO A 372 9.16 21.22 -17.11
N VAL A 373 8.46 21.56 -18.20
CA VAL A 373 7.76 20.57 -19.03
C VAL A 373 8.11 20.63 -20.51
N VAL A 374 8.25 21.82 -21.10
CA VAL A 374 8.48 21.98 -22.55
C VAL A 374 9.47 23.12 -22.80
N GLU A 375 10.46 22.90 -23.67
CA GLU A 375 11.31 23.97 -24.21
C GLU A 375 10.51 24.81 -25.21
N THR A 376 10.47 26.13 -25.05
CA THR A 376 9.68 27.00 -25.94
C THR A 376 10.54 27.84 -26.87
N GLY A 377 11.82 28.07 -26.53
CA GLY A 377 12.69 28.99 -27.26
C GLY A 377 12.29 30.47 -27.12
N ASP A 378 11.35 30.77 -26.22
CA ASP A 378 10.92 32.13 -25.90
C ASP A 378 12.02 32.94 -25.23
N LYS A 379 11.71 34.21 -24.96
CA LYS A 379 12.57 35.09 -24.17
C LYS A 379 12.61 34.68 -22.70
N TRP A 380 11.47 34.25 -22.13
CA TRP A 380 11.26 34.05 -20.70
C TRP A 380 10.86 32.62 -20.36
N HIS A 381 11.23 32.18 -19.16
CA HIS A 381 10.54 31.04 -18.56
C HIS A 381 9.10 31.45 -18.23
N CYS A 382 8.15 30.58 -18.55
CA CYS A 382 6.73 30.83 -18.35
C CYS A 382 6.16 29.76 -17.41
N ASP A 383 5.81 30.13 -16.19
CA ASP A 383 5.13 29.23 -15.25
C ASP A 383 3.63 29.41 -15.29
N ILE A 384 2.94 28.30 -15.51
CA ILE A 384 1.49 28.23 -15.59
C ILE A 384 0.97 27.69 -14.26
N GLY A 385 0.19 28.50 -13.55
CA GLY A 385 -0.42 28.18 -12.26
C GLY A 385 -1.55 27.14 -12.32
N GLN A 386 -1.58 26.30 -13.35
CA GLN A 386 -2.53 25.20 -13.54
C GLN A 386 -1.86 24.06 -14.32
N LYS A 387 -2.55 22.92 -14.40
CA LYS A 387 -2.21 21.80 -15.28
C LYS A 387 -2.15 22.24 -16.76
N VAL A 388 -1.02 21.99 -17.42
CA VAL A 388 -0.74 22.29 -18.83
C VAL A 388 -1.11 21.08 -19.70
N PRO A 389 -1.92 21.22 -20.76
CA PRO A 389 -2.43 20.08 -21.54
C PRO A 389 -1.34 19.48 -22.46
N LEU A 390 -0.37 18.79 -21.87
CA LEU A 390 0.76 18.18 -22.57
C LEU A 390 0.32 17.03 -23.48
N THR A 391 1.09 16.79 -24.54
CA THR A 391 1.01 15.57 -25.34
C THR A 391 1.34 14.32 -24.52
N LEU A 392 0.99 13.13 -25.03
CA LEU A 392 1.14 11.84 -24.32
C LEU A 392 2.60 11.50 -23.95
N ASP A 393 3.54 11.93 -24.78
CA ASP A 393 4.98 11.85 -24.53
C ASP A 393 5.47 12.87 -23.50
N ARG A 394 4.71 13.96 -23.28
CA ARG A 394 5.02 15.15 -22.46
C ARG A 394 6.11 16.04 -23.04
N GLU A 395 6.31 16.00 -24.36
CA GLU A 395 7.35 16.79 -25.04
C GLU A 395 6.81 18.09 -25.64
N ASN A 396 5.49 18.25 -25.75
CA ASN A 396 4.90 19.41 -26.39
C ASN A 396 3.54 19.79 -25.80
N VAL A 397 3.09 21.01 -26.14
CA VAL A 397 1.73 21.50 -25.94
C VAL A 397 1.03 21.62 -27.29
N PRO A 398 -0.32 21.65 -27.33
CA PRO A 398 -1.06 21.94 -28.56
C PRO A 398 -0.56 23.26 -29.16
N PRO A 399 -0.39 23.39 -30.50
CA PRO A 399 0.16 24.60 -31.12
C PRO A 399 -0.59 25.91 -30.84
N ALA A 400 -1.82 25.84 -30.34
CA ALA A 400 -2.64 26.99 -29.99
C ALA A 400 -2.50 27.42 -28.52
N PHE A 401 -1.75 26.66 -27.71
CA PHE A 401 -1.37 26.99 -26.34
C PHE A 401 -0.14 27.92 -26.38
#